data_AF-A0A560MD15-F1
#
_entry.id   AF-A0A560MD15-F1
#
_cell.length_a   1.000
_cell.length_b   1.000
_cell.length_c   1.000
_cell.angle_alpha   90.00
_cell.angle_beta   90.00
_cell.angle_gamma   90.00
#
_symmetry.space_group_name_H-M   'P 1'
#
loop_
_entity.id
_entity.type
_entity.pdbx_description
1 polymer ?
#
loop_
_entity_poly.entity_id
_entity_poly.type
_entity_poly.pdbx_seq_one_letter_code
_entity_poly.pdbx_strand_id
1 'polypeptide(L)' 'MRSLVLEPGRRSAIGFFMKLAKAIRKQAQTAERVASATADTIVADEMRSLARAFRSQAEILKKKEKKKKKPSRPG' A
#
# COMPACT_ATOMS: atom_id res chain seq x y z
N MET A 1 -4.68 39.29 -4.21
CA MET A 1 -4.60 38.14 -5.14
C MET A 1 -3.70 37.08 -4.51
N ARG A 2 -4.25 35.94 -4.06
CA ARG A 2 -3.45 34.85 -3.48
C ARG A 2 -2.98 33.94 -4.60
N SER A 3 -1.68 34.00 -4.91
CA SER A 3 -1.00 33.11 -5.84
C SER A 3 -1.14 31.66 -5.36
N LEU A 4 -1.90 30.86 -6.12
CA LEU A 4 -1.91 29.41 -6.03
C LEU A 4 -0.61 28.89 -6.66
N VAL A 5 0.49 28.93 -5.91
CA VAL A 5 1.70 28.18 -6.27
C VAL A 5 1.33 26.70 -6.26
N LEU A 6 1.14 26.16 -7.47
CA LEU A 6 0.84 24.76 -7.72
C LEU A 6 2.12 23.95 -7.45
N GLU A 7 2.33 23.57 -6.19
CA GLU A 7 3.42 22.68 -5.73
C GLU A 7 3.66 21.50 -6.71
N PRO A 8 4.76 21.52 -7.52
CA PRO A 8 5.01 20.51 -8.55
C PRO A 8 5.25 19.09 -7.98
N GLY A 9 5.61 18.98 -6.70
CA GLY A 9 5.96 17.71 -6.06
C GLY A 9 4.78 16.82 -5.66
N ARG A 10 3.55 17.35 -5.57
CA ARG A 10 2.42 16.57 -5.03
C ARG A 10 1.85 15.54 -6.02
N ARG A 11 1.88 15.79 -7.33
CA ARG A 11 1.31 14.87 -8.34
C ARG A 11 2.17 13.61 -8.56
N SER A 12 3.49 13.74 -8.50
CA SER A 12 4.43 12.62 -8.74
C SER A 12 4.40 11.56 -7.62
N ALA A 13 4.36 12.00 -6.35
CA ALA A 13 4.32 11.09 -5.21
C ALA A 13 2.98 10.32 -5.08
N ILE A 14 1.87 10.88 -5.57
CA ILE A 14 0.54 10.24 -5.48
C ILE A 14 0.47 8.95 -6.31
N GLY A 15 0.99 8.99 -7.55
CA GLY A 15 1.05 7.79 -8.41
C GLY A 15 2.02 6.74 -7.86
N PHE A 16 3.08 7.17 -7.19
CA PHE A 16 4.08 6.28 -6.60
C PHE A 16 3.49 5.40 -5.48
N PHE A 17 2.75 5.98 -4.53
CA PHE A 17 2.14 5.21 -3.43
C PHE A 17 1.09 4.19 -3.92
N MET A 18 0.29 4.52 -4.95
CA MET A 18 -0.61 3.53 -5.57
C MET A 18 0.13 2.36 -6.20
N LYS A 19 1.19 2.66 -6.98
CA LYS A 19 1.99 1.64 -7.65
C LYS A 19 2.66 0.71 -6.62
N LEU A 20 3.22 1.28 -5.55
CA LEU A 20 3.85 0.52 -4.48
C LEU A 20 2.82 -0.34 -3.72
N ALA A 21 1.65 0.22 -3.37
CA ALA A 21 0.58 -0.54 -2.73
C ALA A 21 0.09 -1.71 -3.61
N LYS A 22 0.07 -1.53 -4.94
CA LYS A 22 -0.28 -2.61 -5.89
C LYS A 22 0.80 -3.70 -5.92
N ALA A 23 2.08 -3.34 -5.90
CA ALA A 23 3.18 -4.30 -5.84
C ALA A 23 3.16 -5.12 -4.54
N ILE A 24 2.94 -4.46 -3.40
CA ILE A 24 2.87 -5.13 -2.09
C ILE A 24 1.64 -6.06 -2.01
N ARG A 25 0.50 -5.69 -2.61
CA ARG A 25 -0.64 -6.61 -2.72
C ARG A 25 -0.33 -7.85 -3.54
N LYS A 26 0.50 -7.75 -4.58
CA LYS A 26 0.95 -8.93 -5.34
C LYS A 26 1.84 -9.82 -4.47
N GLN A 27 2.73 -9.25 -3.67
CA GLN A 27 3.54 -10.02 -2.71
C GLN A 27 2.67 -10.77 -1.69
N ALA A 28 1.61 -10.13 -1.20
CA ALA A 28 0.63 -10.80 -0.32
C ALA A 28 -0.04 -12.00 -1.02
N GLN A 29 -0.50 -11.82 -2.26
CA GLN A 29 -1.11 -12.91 -3.05
C GLN A 29 -0.13 -14.05 -3.32
N THR A 30 1.14 -13.73 -3.60
CA THR A 30 2.17 -14.76 -3.77
C THR A 30 2.38 -15.54 -2.47
N ALA A 31 2.50 -14.85 -1.32
CA ALA A 31 2.65 -15.51 -0.03
C ALA A 31 1.44 -16.41 0.31
N GLU A 32 0.21 -15.99 -0.01
CA GLU A 32 -0.99 -16.83 0.14
C GLU A 32 -0.97 -18.09 -0.75
N ARG A 33 -0.50 -17.94 -2.00
CA ARG A 33 -0.35 -19.08 -2.90
C ARG A 33 0.69 -20.07 -2.39
N VAL A 34 1.85 -19.57 -1.93
CA VAL A 34 2.88 -20.42 -1.33
C VAL A 34 2.33 -21.13 -0.11
N ALA A 35 1.66 -20.40 0.80
CA ALA A 35 1.05 -20.99 1.98
C ALA A 35 0.01 -22.09 1.67
N SER A 36 -0.65 -22.00 0.51
CA SER A 36 -1.66 -22.99 0.08
C SER A 36 -1.05 -24.18 -0.65
N ALA A 37 0.13 -24.00 -1.25
CA ALA A 37 0.83 -25.02 -2.03
C ALA A 37 1.84 -25.82 -1.19
N THR A 38 2.28 -25.27 -0.06
CA THR A 38 3.26 -25.91 0.83
C THR A 38 2.58 -26.89 1.79
N ALA A 39 3.12 -28.11 1.89
CA ALA A 39 2.63 -29.15 2.81
C ALA A 39 3.14 -28.96 4.25
N ASP A 40 4.28 -28.29 4.43
CA ASP A 40 4.81 -27.95 5.75
C ASP A 40 3.93 -26.87 6.40
N THR A 41 3.33 -27.23 7.53
CA THR A 41 2.39 -26.38 8.26
C THR A 41 3.06 -25.15 8.88
N ILE A 42 4.32 -25.26 9.30
CA ILE A 42 5.08 -24.14 9.88
C ILE A 42 5.33 -23.11 8.78
N VAL A 43 5.89 -23.56 7.65
CA VAL A 43 6.14 -22.68 6.51
C VAL A 43 4.84 -22.08 5.97
N ALA A 44 3.76 -22.85 5.92
CA ALA A 44 2.45 -22.34 5.52
C ALA A 44 1.95 -21.21 6.43
N ASP A 45 2.09 -21.34 7.75
CA ASP A 45 1.65 -20.32 8.70
C ASP A 45 2.54 -19.07 8.71
N GLU A 46 3.85 -19.23 8.49
CA GLU A 46 4.75 -18.10 8.24
C GLU A 46 4.34 -17.32 6.99
N MET A 47 4.06 -18.01 5.90
CA MET A 47 3.63 -17.38 4.65
C MET A 47 2.27 -16.68 4.79
N ARG A 48 1.33 -17.25 5.55
CA ARG A 48 0.06 -16.58 5.92
C ARG A 48 0.31 -15.31 6.72
N SER A 49 1.25 -15.35 7.66
CA SER A 49 1.64 -14.20 8.48
C SER A 49 2.24 -13.08 7.61
N LEU A 50 3.13 -13.43 6.68
CA LEU A 50 3.68 -12.49 5.70
C LEU A 50 2.59 -11.89 4.80
N ALA A 51 1.65 -12.69 4.31
CA ALA A 51 0.55 -12.19 3.50
C ALA A 51 -0.29 -11.15 4.24
N ARG A 52 -0.61 -11.39 5.52
CA ARG A 52 -1.33 -10.45 6.39
C ARG A 52 -0.52 -9.15 6.57
N ALA A 53 0.78 -9.26 6.82
CA ALA A 53 1.66 -8.09 6.96
C ALA A 53 1.69 -7.24 5.68
N PHE A 54 1.83 -7.85 4.51
CA PHE A 54 1.80 -7.14 3.22
C PHE A 54 0.44 -6.49 2.95
N ARG A 55 -0.68 -7.16 3.24
CA ARG A 55 -2.02 -6.54 3.13
C ARG A 55 -2.12 -5.29 4.01
N SER A 56 -1.66 -5.37 5.25
CA SER A 56 -1.65 -4.22 6.17
C SER A 56 -0.80 -3.06 5.62
N GLN A 57 0.41 -3.33 5.14
CA GLN A 57 1.29 -2.32 4.55
C GLN A 57 0.65 -1.64 3.33
N ALA A 58 0.03 -2.40 2.42
CA ALA A 58 -0.65 -1.83 1.27
C ALA A 58 -1.83 -0.93 1.65
N GLU A 59 -2.59 -1.29 2.69
CA GLU A 59 -3.68 -0.46 3.19
C GLU A 59 -3.16 0.84 3.84
N ILE A 60 -2.07 0.77 4.59
CA ILE A 60 -1.43 1.97 5.16
C ILE A 60 -0.98 2.92 4.03
N LEU A 61 -0.37 2.39 2.96
CA LEU A 61 0.07 3.21 1.82
C LEU A 61 -1.12 3.86 1.09
N LYS A 62 -2.21 3.12 0.88
CA LYS A 62 -3.45 3.68 0.31
C LYS A 62 -4.08 4.75 1.21
N LYS A 63 -4.07 4.55 2.53
CA LYS A 63 -4.57 5.55 3.49
C LYS A 63 -3.70 6.80 3.48
N LYS A 64 -2.38 6.66 3.44
CA LYS A 64 -1.43 7.79 3.31
C LYS A 64 -1.69 8.59 2.04
N GLU A 65 -1.95 7.91 0.93
CA GLU A 65 -2.31 8.57 -0.33
C GLU A 65 -3.66 9.31 -0.25
N LYS A 66 -4.70 8.68 0.30
CA LYS A 66 -6.02 9.32 0.49
C LYS A 66 -5.95 10.55 1.40
N LYS A 67 -5.15 10.50 2.47
CA LYS A 67 -4.90 11.65 3.36
C LYS A 67 -4.22 12.80 2.62
N LYS A 68 -3.27 12.51 1.72
CA LYS A 68 -2.63 13.53 0.87
C LYS A 68 -3.56 14.12 -0.19
N LYS A 69 -4.61 13.40 -0.62
CA LYS A 69 -5.61 13.88 -1.59
C LYS A 69 -6.69 14.77 -0.97
N LYS A 70 -6.97 14.66 0.33
CA LYS A 70 -7.87 15.61 1.00
C LYS A 70 -7.09 16.91 1.22
N PRO A 71 -7.37 18.02 0.51
CA PRO A 71 -6.91 19.30 0.98
C PRO A 71 -7.50 19.47 2.39
N SER A 72 -6.64 19.73 3.36
CA SER A 72 -7.04 20.32 4.63
C SER A 72 -7.83 21.58 4.28
N ARG A 73 -9.16 21.49 4.31
CA ARG A 73 -10.03 22.64 4.20
C ARG A 73 -9.76 23.46 5.47
N PRO A 74 -9.23 24.69 5.39
CA PRO A 74 -9.27 25.55 6.56
C PRO A 74 -10.75 25.91 6.75
N GLY A 75 -11.31 25.47 7.87
CA GLY A 75 -12.53 26.07 8.42
C GLY A 75 -12.16 27.37 9.08
#